data_AF-A0A964V125-F1
#
_entry.id   AF-A0A964V125-F1
#
_cell.length_a   1.000
_cell.length_b   1.000
_cell.length_c   1.000
_cell.angle_alpha   90.00
_cell.angle_beta   90.00
_cell.angle_gamma   90.00
#
_symmetry.space_group_name_H-M   'P 1'
#
loop_
_entity.id
_entity.type
_entity.pdbx_description
1 polymer ?
#
loop_
_entity_poly.entity_id
_entity_poly.type
_entity_poly.pdbx_seq_one_letter_code
_entity_poly.pdbx_strand_id
1 'polypeptide(L)'
;MKLDDAHAAVRAFKVDQVEAIAESPLWSFKNPRHEQQIAEILRTELPEVYVSLSSEMLQQIRVYERHSTTALNAYVGPVLTRYLTRLQTALAAHDFRGDLLIMQSNGGVMAPDVAQRFASNTLLSGPAGAPLAGMFYGSPHGFRNLITVDMSGTSFDVALVKNAEPAVTTEGTIGEHRIACEHASPTLPSDRGAHAARRSPEKSNRRNAS
;
A
#
# COMPACT_ATOMS: atom_id res chain seq x y z
N MET A 1 11.05 29.55 3.83
CA MET A 1 11.91 28.36 3.91
C MET A 1 13.27 28.74 3.35
N LYS A 2 14.38 28.35 3.99
CA LYS A 2 15.72 28.55 3.42
C LYS A 2 16.03 27.33 2.55
N LEU A 3 16.19 27.52 1.24
CA LEU A 3 16.52 26.42 0.30
C LEU A 3 17.87 25.75 0.69
N ASP A 4 18.74 26.49 1.38
CA ASP A 4 20.00 25.99 1.95
C ASP A 4 19.81 24.78 2.86
N ASP A 5 18.71 24.72 3.61
CA ASP A 5 18.41 23.61 4.52
C ASP A 5 18.07 22.32 3.73
N ALA A 6 17.43 22.44 2.56
CA ALA A 6 17.15 21.30 1.69
C ALA A 6 18.44 20.73 1.08
N HIS A 7 19.35 21.59 0.62
CA HIS A 7 20.66 21.14 0.14
C HIS A 7 21.51 20.50 1.25
N ALA A 8 21.38 20.97 2.50
CA ALA A 8 22.02 20.32 3.64
C ALA A 8 21.45 18.92 3.91
N ALA A 9 20.13 18.76 3.87
CA ALA A 9 19.47 17.47 4.00
C ALA A 9 19.89 16.50 2.90
N VAL A 10 19.97 16.96 1.64
CA VAL A 10 20.45 16.15 0.51
C VAL A 10 21.86 15.60 0.76
N ARG A 11 22.78 16.43 1.28
CA ARG A 11 24.13 15.97 1.60
C ARG A 11 24.13 14.86 2.66
N ALA A 12 23.29 14.98 3.68
CA ALA A 12 23.13 13.92 4.69
C ALA A 12 22.57 12.64 4.05
N PHE A 13 21.52 12.74 3.24
CA PHE A 13 20.91 11.61 2.55
C PHE A 13 21.85 10.87 1.60
N LYS A 14 22.78 11.59 0.94
CA LYS A 14 23.84 10.99 0.12
C LYS A 14 24.81 10.14 0.95
N VAL A 15 25.16 10.61 2.16
CA VAL A 15 26.03 9.87 3.08
C VAL A 15 25.32 8.63 3.62
N ASP A 16 24.04 8.76 3.97
CA ASP A 16 23.23 7.67 4.52
C ASP A 16 22.73 6.68 3.45
N GLN A 17 22.97 6.95 2.16
CA GLN A 17 22.57 6.11 1.02
C GLN A 17 21.09 5.72 1.04
N VAL A 18 20.20 6.68 1.31
CA VAL A 18 18.77 6.43 1.39
C VAL A 18 18.20 5.97 0.04
N GLU A 19 17.32 4.97 0.05
CA GLU A 19 16.62 4.50 -1.17
C GLU A 19 15.34 5.28 -1.46
N ALA A 20 14.74 5.92 -0.45
CA ALA A 20 13.50 6.65 -0.58
C ALA A 20 13.37 7.81 0.43
N ILE A 21 12.62 8.84 0.05
CA ILE A 21 12.33 10.03 0.85
C ILE A 21 10.83 10.31 0.83
N ALA A 22 10.27 10.54 2.02
CA ALA A 22 8.91 11.03 2.20
C ALA A 22 8.95 12.49 2.66
N GLU A 23 8.46 13.39 1.82
CA GLU A 23 8.36 14.81 2.15
C GLU A 23 6.91 15.11 2.58
N SER A 24 6.74 15.71 3.76
CA SER A 24 5.41 16.09 4.25
C SER A 24 5.40 17.32 5.15
N PRO A 25 5.45 18.54 4.59
CA PRO A 25 5.32 19.76 5.36
C PRO A 25 3.93 19.90 5.99
N LEU A 26 3.83 20.61 7.13
CA LEU A 26 2.59 20.73 7.92
C LEU A 26 1.36 21.23 7.14
N TRP A 27 1.55 22.17 6.20
CA TRP A 27 0.47 22.81 5.44
C TRP A 27 0.53 22.52 3.93
N SER A 28 1.25 21.48 3.52
CA SER A 28 1.44 21.12 2.11
C SER A 28 0.12 20.87 1.36
N PHE A 29 -0.88 20.29 2.03
CA PHE A 29 -2.22 20.06 1.47
C PHE A 29 -2.93 21.34 1.00
N LYS A 30 -2.61 22.49 1.61
CA LYS A 30 -3.21 23.80 1.27
C LYS A 30 -2.34 24.59 0.30
N ASN A 31 -1.03 24.51 0.47
CA ASN A 31 -0.06 25.16 -0.42
C ASN A 31 1.14 24.24 -0.63
N PRO A 32 1.17 23.48 -1.74
CA PRO A 32 2.21 22.49 -2.00
C PRO A 32 3.51 23.10 -2.53
N ARG A 33 3.56 24.42 -2.76
CA ARG A 33 4.68 25.08 -3.46
C ARG A 33 6.04 24.74 -2.85
N HIS A 34 6.18 24.80 -1.53
CA HIS A 34 7.44 24.48 -0.87
C HIS A 34 7.80 22.99 -1.00
N GLU A 35 6.81 22.10 -0.85
CA GLU A 35 7.01 20.66 -1.01
C GLU A 35 7.47 20.31 -2.43
N GLN A 36 6.88 20.95 -3.44
CA GLN A 36 7.26 20.77 -4.85
C GLN A 36 8.66 21.32 -5.14
N GLN A 37 9.04 22.46 -4.57
CA GLN A 37 10.40 23.01 -4.72
C GLN A 37 11.46 22.09 -4.08
N ILE A 38 11.17 21.52 -2.92
CA ILE A 38 12.03 20.50 -2.31
C ILE A 38 12.13 19.28 -3.22
N ALA A 39 11.00 18.80 -3.72
CA ALA A 39 10.97 17.64 -4.62
C ALA A 39 11.81 17.83 -5.88
N GLU A 40 11.82 19.03 -6.46
CA GLU A 40 12.65 19.37 -7.62
C GLU A 40 14.14 19.28 -7.28
N ILE A 41 14.56 19.79 -6.13
CA ILE A 41 15.95 19.68 -5.66
C ILE A 41 16.30 18.21 -5.42
N LEU A 42 15.45 17.46 -4.72
CA LEU A 42 15.66 16.04 -4.45
C LEU A 42 15.79 15.24 -5.75
N ARG A 43 14.89 15.41 -6.71
CA ARG A 43 14.93 14.72 -8.01
C ARG A 43 16.15 15.10 -8.85
N THR A 44 16.62 16.34 -8.74
CA THR A 44 17.82 16.80 -9.47
C THR A 44 19.10 16.23 -8.86
N GLU A 45 19.21 16.22 -7.53
CA GLU A 45 20.43 15.83 -6.84
C GLU A 45 20.52 14.34 -6.47
N LEU A 46 19.38 13.66 -6.40
CA LEU A 46 19.20 12.27 -6.02
C LEU A 46 18.24 11.57 -7.02
N PRO A 47 18.59 11.48 -8.32
CA PRO A 47 17.68 11.01 -9.35
C PRO A 47 17.26 9.54 -9.20
N GLU A 48 18.04 8.72 -8.50
CA GLU A 48 17.74 7.30 -8.26
C GLU A 48 16.89 7.06 -7.00
N VAL A 49 16.70 8.09 -6.17
CA VAL A 49 15.97 7.98 -4.90
C VAL A 49 14.48 8.19 -5.15
N TYR A 50 13.66 7.30 -4.59
CA TYR A 50 12.21 7.41 -4.71
C TYR A 50 11.66 8.53 -3.82
N VAL A 51 10.94 9.50 -4.38
CA VAL A 51 10.42 10.66 -3.63
C VAL A 51 8.89 10.63 -3.60
N SER A 52 8.32 10.53 -2.39
CA SER A 52 6.87 10.67 -2.15
C SER A 52 6.55 12.04 -1.56
N LEU A 53 5.54 12.71 -2.12
CA LEU A 53 5.07 14.01 -1.65
C LEU A 53 3.69 13.87 -1.02
N SER A 54 3.54 14.42 0.17
CA SER A 54 2.28 14.29 0.90
C SER A 54 1.10 15.02 0.28
N SER A 55 1.32 16.16 -0.40
CA SER A 55 0.26 16.84 -1.14
C SER A 55 -0.21 16.09 -2.39
N GLU A 56 0.57 15.12 -2.87
CA GLU A 56 0.15 14.22 -3.94
C GLU A 56 -0.61 13.01 -3.38
N MET A 57 -0.14 12.46 -2.25
CA MET A 57 -0.73 11.25 -1.65
C MET A 57 -2.06 11.53 -0.95
N LEU A 58 -2.10 12.55 -0.09
CA LEU A 58 -3.26 12.82 0.75
C LEU A 58 -3.40 14.30 1.09
N GLN A 59 -4.36 14.97 0.43
CA GLN A 59 -4.66 16.39 0.62
C GLN A 59 -5.58 16.65 1.83
N GLN A 60 -5.20 16.12 2.99
CA GLN A 60 -5.96 16.28 4.23
C GLN A 60 -5.20 17.09 5.27
N ILE A 61 -5.95 17.83 6.11
CA ILE A 61 -5.40 18.58 7.24
C ILE A 61 -4.79 17.67 8.31
N ARG A 62 -5.23 16.40 8.36
CA ARG A 62 -4.82 15.42 9.36
C ARG A 62 -3.35 15.05 9.19
N VAL A 63 -2.55 15.56 10.12
CA VAL A 63 -1.08 15.49 10.08
C VAL A 63 -0.63 14.04 10.14
N TYR A 64 -1.04 13.29 11.17
CA TYR A 64 -0.56 11.92 11.40
C TYR A 64 -0.85 11.00 10.21
N GLU A 65 -2.10 10.93 9.76
CA GLU A 65 -2.54 10.07 8.66
C GLU A 65 -1.87 10.42 7.33
N ARG A 66 -1.63 11.72 7.09
CA ARG A 66 -0.89 12.17 5.91
C ARG A 66 0.57 11.75 5.97
N HIS A 67 1.24 11.96 7.10
CA HIS A 67 2.64 11.58 7.28
C HIS A 67 2.83 10.07 7.17
N SER A 68 2.01 9.28 7.86
CA SER A 68 2.11 7.82 7.87
C SER A 68 1.87 7.24 6.48
N THR A 69 0.87 7.73 5.75
CA THR A 69 0.57 7.27 4.39
C THR A 69 1.69 7.64 3.42
N THR A 70 2.26 8.85 3.52
CA THR A 70 3.38 9.28 2.67
C THR A 70 4.64 8.47 2.97
N ALA A 71 4.94 8.20 4.25
CA ALA A 71 6.06 7.38 4.67
C ALA A 71 5.92 5.94 4.17
N LEU A 72 4.72 5.37 4.27
CA LEU A 72 4.43 4.02 3.79
C LEU A 72 4.55 3.93 2.26
N ASN A 73 4.08 4.94 1.53
CA ASN A 73 4.26 5.01 0.09
C ASN A 73 5.74 5.05 -0.30
N ALA A 74 6.54 5.87 0.39
CA ALA A 74 7.99 5.95 0.17
C ALA A 74 8.70 4.62 0.49
N TYR A 75 8.25 3.91 1.52
CA TYR A 75 8.81 2.62 1.92
C TYR A 75 8.55 1.51 0.89
N VAL A 76 7.32 1.42 0.38
CA VAL A 76 6.89 0.35 -0.53
C VAL A 76 7.23 0.65 -1.99
N GLY A 77 7.23 1.94 -2.36
CA GLY A 77 7.46 2.44 -3.71
C GLY A 77 8.65 1.83 -4.43
N PRO A 78 9.88 1.88 -3.89
CA PRO A 78 11.06 1.31 -4.55
C PRO A 78 10.93 -0.18 -4.89
N VAL A 79 10.36 -0.97 -3.96
CA VAL A 79 10.18 -2.41 -4.14
C VAL A 79 9.17 -2.68 -5.25
N LEU A 80 8.03 -1.98 -5.21
CA LEU A 80 6.98 -2.13 -6.22
C LEU A 80 7.46 -1.68 -7.59
N THR A 81 8.20 -0.57 -7.68
CA THR A 81 8.79 -0.08 -8.92
C THR A 81 9.72 -1.09 -9.55
N ARG A 82 10.69 -1.64 -8.78
CA ARG A 82 11.58 -2.69 -9.29
C ARG A 82 10.82 -3.90 -9.81
N TYR A 83 9.77 -4.32 -9.10
CA TYR A 83 8.92 -5.43 -9.51
C TYR A 83 8.17 -5.14 -10.83
N LEU A 84 7.49 -4.00 -10.91
CA LEU A 84 6.70 -3.62 -12.08
C LEU A 84 7.58 -3.39 -13.31
N THR A 85 8.74 -2.76 -13.16
CA THR A 85 9.71 -2.60 -14.26
C THR A 85 10.18 -3.96 -14.79
N ARG A 86 10.50 -4.91 -13.90
CA ARG A 86 10.88 -6.28 -14.29
C ARG A 86 9.75 -7.00 -15.01
N LEU A 87 8.53 -6.88 -14.51
CA LEU A 87 7.34 -7.49 -15.11
C LEU A 87 7.07 -6.91 -16.51
N GLN A 88 7.07 -5.58 -16.65
CA GLN A 88 6.89 -4.92 -17.94
C GLN A 88 7.96 -5.34 -18.95
N THR A 89 9.22 -5.43 -18.52
CA THR A 89 10.32 -5.89 -19.36
C THR A 89 10.11 -7.33 -19.83
N ALA A 90 9.70 -8.22 -18.91
CA ALA A 90 9.43 -9.62 -19.24
C ALA A 90 8.25 -9.76 -20.22
N LEU A 91 7.15 -9.04 -19.99
CA LEU A 91 5.99 -9.02 -20.88
C LEU A 91 6.36 -8.53 -22.29
N ALA A 92 7.14 -7.46 -22.38
CA ALA A 92 7.64 -6.94 -23.65
C ALA A 92 8.53 -7.95 -24.38
N ALA A 93 9.41 -8.67 -23.66
CA ALA A 93 10.25 -9.71 -24.24
C ALA A 93 9.45 -10.91 -24.79
N HIS A 94 8.24 -11.14 -24.28
CA HIS A 94 7.31 -12.16 -24.75
C HIS A 94 6.28 -11.65 -25.77
N ASP A 95 6.49 -10.45 -26.33
CA ASP A 95 5.61 -9.82 -27.32
C ASP A 95 4.17 -9.61 -26.85
N PHE A 96 3.97 -9.43 -25.54
CA PHE A 96 2.65 -9.12 -25.00
C PHE A 96 2.15 -7.77 -25.54
N ARG A 97 0.91 -7.77 -26.08
CA ARG A 97 0.26 -6.60 -26.71
C ARG A 97 -0.94 -6.06 -25.92
N GLY A 98 -1.26 -6.66 -24.78
CA GLY A 98 -2.37 -6.22 -23.94
C GLY A 98 -1.98 -5.10 -22.99
N ASP A 99 -2.98 -4.60 -22.27
CA ASP A 99 -2.78 -3.63 -21.20
C ASP A 99 -2.48 -4.34 -19.88
N LEU A 100 -1.35 -4.00 -19.26
CA LEU A 100 -1.05 -4.43 -17.90
C LEU A 100 -1.79 -3.52 -16.92
N LEU A 101 -2.69 -4.09 -16.13
CA LEU A 101 -3.46 -3.38 -15.11
C LEU A 101 -3.16 -3.96 -13.72
N ILE A 102 -3.02 -3.08 -12.73
CA ILE A 102 -2.68 -3.40 -11.35
C ILE A 102 -3.91 -3.16 -10.47
N MET A 103 -4.29 -4.17 -9.68
CA MET A 103 -5.41 -4.07 -8.75
C MET A 103 -5.11 -3.04 -7.65
N GLN A 104 -6.09 -2.19 -7.38
CA GLN A 104 -6.08 -1.22 -6.30
C GLN A 104 -6.82 -1.76 -5.07
N SER A 105 -6.50 -1.22 -3.90
CA SER A 105 -7.13 -1.61 -2.64
C SER A 105 -8.62 -1.31 -2.58
N ASN A 106 -9.11 -0.35 -3.36
CA ASN A 106 -10.54 -0.01 -3.47
C ASN A 106 -11.31 -0.90 -4.46
N GLY A 107 -10.66 -1.90 -5.06
CA GLY A 107 -11.24 -2.80 -6.06
C GLY A 107 -11.14 -2.28 -7.50
N GLY A 108 -10.68 -1.03 -7.69
CA GLY A 108 -10.35 -0.51 -9.01
C GLY A 108 -9.09 -1.16 -9.59
N VAL A 109 -8.75 -0.76 -10.81
CA VAL A 109 -7.47 -1.10 -11.45
C VAL A 109 -6.79 0.15 -11.96
N MET A 110 -5.46 0.18 -11.94
CA MET A 110 -4.65 1.30 -12.41
C MET A 110 -3.48 0.84 -13.28
N ALA A 111 -2.96 1.74 -14.09
CA ALA A 111 -1.78 1.48 -14.90
C ALA A 111 -0.50 1.34 -14.03
N PRO A 112 0.54 0.65 -14.51
CA PRO A 112 1.73 0.35 -13.71
C PRO A 112 2.51 1.60 -13.30
N ASP A 113 2.56 2.63 -14.14
CA ASP A 113 3.20 3.92 -13.85
C ASP A 113 2.49 4.66 -12.70
N VAL A 114 1.15 4.58 -12.68
CA VAL A 114 0.34 5.12 -11.58
C VAL A 114 0.60 4.32 -10.30
N ALA A 115 0.66 2.98 -10.41
CA ALA A 115 0.97 2.11 -9.27
C ALA A 115 2.36 2.38 -8.68
N GLN A 116 3.34 2.69 -9.52
CA GLN A 116 4.68 3.08 -9.08
C GLN A 116 4.67 4.39 -8.30
N ARG A 117 3.82 5.36 -8.67
CA ARG A 117 3.70 6.64 -7.96
C ARG A 117 2.88 6.53 -6.67
N PHE A 118 1.80 5.75 -6.69
CA PHE A 118 0.86 5.57 -5.59
C PHE A 118 0.90 4.12 -5.07
N ALA A 119 2.08 3.65 -4.70
CA ALA A 119 2.30 2.29 -4.23
C ALA A 119 1.43 1.93 -3.02
N SER A 120 1.13 2.90 -2.15
CA SER A 120 0.21 2.75 -1.02
C SER A 120 -1.19 2.27 -1.43
N ASN A 121 -1.67 2.62 -2.64
CA ASN A 121 -2.97 2.18 -3.16
C ASN A 121 -2.99 0.72 -3.61
N THR A 122 -1.86 0.01 -3.56
CA THR A 122 -1.80 -1.44 -3.83
C THR A 122 -1.81 -2.28 -2.55
N LEU A 123 -1.71 -1.63 -1.38
CA LEU A 123 -1.66 -2.31 -0.09
C LEU A 123 -3.04 -2.84 0.27
N LEU A 124 -3.16 -4.16 0.47
CA LEU A 124 -4.45 -4.84 0.64
C LEU A 124 -5.28 -4.95 -0.67
N SER A 125 -4.64 -4.87 -1.85
CA SER A 125 -5.31 -5.06 -3.14
C SER A 125 -5.83 -6.48 -3.39
N GLY A 126 -5.25 -7.50 -2.75
CA GLY A 126 -5.68 -8.90 -2.86
C GLY A 126 -7.17 -9.11 -2.54
N PRO A 127 -7.62 -8.84 -1.31
CA PRO A 127 -9.02 -9.04 -0.92
C PRO A 127 -10.00 -8.09 -1.62
N ALA A 128 -9.53 -7.01 -2.25
CA ALA A 128 -10.38 -6.02 -2.90
C ALA A 128 -11.15 -6.59 -4.11
N GLY A 129 -10.65 -7.67 -4.72
CA GLY A 129 -11.33 -8.36 -5.83
C GLY A 129 -12.56 -9.17 -5.39
N ALA A 130 -12.58 -9.66 -4.14
CA ALA A 130 -13.65 -10.53 -3.63
C ALA A 130 -15.05 -9.89 -3.68
N PRO A 131 -15.29 -8.67 -3.14
CA PRO A 131 -16.61 -8.05 -3.19
C PRO A 131 -17.07 -7.76 -4.63
N LEU A 132 -16.15 -7.43 -5.54
CA LEU A 132 -16.46 -7.20 -6.95
C LEU A 132 -16.85 -8.47 -7.67
N ALA A 133 -16.13 -9.57 -7.42
CA ALA A 133 -16.52 -10.89 -7.92
C ALA A 133 -17.90 -11.29 -7.37
N GLY A 134 -18.15 -11.07 -6.08
CA GLY A 134 -19.45 -11.28 -5.46
C GLY A 134 -20.56 -10.53 -6.18
N MET A 135 -20.38 -9.23 -6.45
CA MET A 135 -21.33 -8.43 -7.22
C MET A 135 -21.53 -8.94 -8.66
N PHE A 136 -20.44 -9.27 -9.34
CA PHE A 136 -20.48 -9.78 -10.71
C PHE A 136 -21.30 -11.07 -10.82
N TYR A 137 -21.08 -12.03 -9.91
CA TYR A 137 -21.81 -13.30 -9.89
C TYR A 137 -23.21 -13.18 -9.26
N GLY A 138 -23.41 -12.29 -8.29
CA GLY A 138 -24.68 -12.14 -7.57
C GLY A 138 -25.72 -11.29 -8.32
N SER A 139 -25.27 -10.32 -9.13
CA SER A 139 -26.15 -9.39 -9.86
C SER A 139 -27.14 -10.09 -10.81
N PRO A 140 -26.74 -11.09 -11.63
CA PRO A 140 -27.66 -11.85 -12.48
C PRO A 140 -28.77 -12.58 -11.70
N HIS A 141 -28.55 -12.85 -10.41
CA HIS A 141 -29.51 -13.52 -9.53
C HIS A 141 -30.35 -12.54 -8.69
N GLY A 142 -30.19 -11.23 -8.91
CA GLY A 142 -30.88 -10.19 -8.15
C GLY A 142 -30.38 -10.02 -6.71
N PHE A 143 -29.22 -10.61 -6.36
CA PHE A 143 -28.66 -10.45 -5.04
C PHE A 143 -27.97 -9.10 -4.89
N ARG A 144 -28.50 -8.28 -3.98
CA ARG A 144 -27.97 -6.94 -3.66
C ARG A 144 -27.19 -6.89 -2.35
N ASN A 145 -27.28 -7.92 -1.52
CA ASN A 145 -26.58 -8.00 -0.25
C ASN A 145 -25.83 -9.33 -0.20
N LEU A 146 -24.51 -9.28 -0.08
CA LEU A 146 -23.63 -10.44 -0.18
C LEU A 146 -22.52 -10.34 0.86
N ILE A 147 -22.07 -11.49 1.36
CA ILE A 147 -20.83 -11.61 2.12
C ILE A 147 -19.88 -12.43 1.25
N THR A 148 -18.72 -11.86 0.94
CA THR A 148 -17.68 -12.56 0.19
C THR A 148 -16.58 -12.97 1.14
N VAL A 149 -16.09 -14.19 0.97
CA VAL A 149 -15.05 -14.78 1.81
C VAL A 149 -13.94 -15.26 0.89
N ASP A 150 -12.74 -14.71 1.08
CA ASP A 150 -11.51 -15.17 0.43
C ASP A 150 -10.62 -15.84 1.49
N MET A 151 -10.41 -17.14 1.33
CA MET A 151 -9.64 -17.93 2.28
C MET A 151 -8.45 -18.56 1.57
N SER A 152 -7.27 -18.24 2.07
CA SER A 152 -6.02 -18.89 1.70
C SER A 152 -5.44 -19.68 2.88
N GLY A 153 -4.33 -20.39 2.68
CA GLY A 153 -3.64 -21.08 3.78
C GLY A 153 -3.04 -20.15 4.84
N THR A 154 -3.01 -18.84 4.59
CA THR A 154 -2.33 -17.83 5.42
C THR A 154 -3.24 -16.69 5.86
N SER A 155 -4.36 -16.46 5.16
CA SER A 155 -5.27 -15.35 5.40
C SER A 155 -6.73 -15.78 5.25
N PHE A 156 -7.60 -15.06 5.93
CA PHE A 156 -9.04 -15.21 5.83
C PHE A 156 -9.65 -13.81 5.80
N ASP A 157 -10.11 -13.40 4.62
CA ASP A 157 -10.59 -12.06 4.34
C ASP A 157 -12.10 -12.11 4.08
N VAL A 158 -12.85 -11.22 4.74
CA VAL A 158 -14.31 -11.13 4.62
C VAL A 158 -14.70 -9.71 4.24
N ALA A 159 -15.53 -9.57 3.21
CA ALA A 159 -16.07 -8.29 2.77
C ALA A 159 -17.61 -8.35 2.68
N LEU A 160 -18.23 -7.19 2.92
CA LEU A 160 -19.67 -7.01 2.83
C LEU A 160 -20.00 -6.16 1.60
N VAL A 161 -20.91 -6.68 0.78
CA VAL A 161 -21.60 -5.91 -0.26
C VAL A 161 -23.00 -5.60 0.26
N LYS A 162 -23.37 -4.33 0.28
CA LYS A 162 -24.70 -3.88 0.71
C LYS A 162 -25.32 -3.03 -0.38
N ASN A 163 -26.59 -3.28 -0.70
CA ASN A 163 -27.33 -2.56 -1.75
C ASN A 163 -26.69 -2.57 -3.15
N ALA A 164 -25.88 -3.59 -3.47
CA ALA A 164 -25.03 -3.71 -4.66
C ALA A 164 -23.84 -2.73 -4.70
N GLU A 165 -23.34 -2.33 -3.53
CA GLU A 165 -22.12 -1.53 -3.39
C GLU A 165 -21.15 -2.23 -2.41
N PRO A 166 -19.84 -2.30 -2.71
CA PRO A 166 -18.84 -2.76 -1.76
C PRO A 166 -18.72 -1.78 -0.60
N ALA A 167 -18.56 -2.28 0.62
CA ALA A 167 -18.16 -1.44 1.73
C ALA A 167 -16.68 -1.03 1.55
N VAL A 168 -16.42 0.25 1.29
CA VAL A 168 -15.07 0.84 1.27
C VAL A 168 -14.88 1.78 2.46
N THR A 169 -13.65 1.84 2.98
CA THR A 169 -13.25 2.77 4.04
C THR A 169 -12.01 3.54 3.59
N THR A 170 -11.87 4.76 4.10
CA THR A 170 -10.69 5.60 3.88
C THR A 170 -9.73 5.59 5.06
N GLU A 171 -10.12 5.01 6.20
CA GLU A 171 -9.28 4.87 7.38
C GLU A 171 -9.00 3.38 7.64
N GLY A 172 -7.74 3.03 7.90
CA GLY A 172 -7.32 1.66 8.22
C GLY A 172 -6.01 1.62 8.97
N THR A 173 -5.55 0.41 9.30
CA THR A 173 -4.26 0.17 9.96
C THR A 173 -3.48 -0.90 9.23
N ILE A 174 -2.19 -0.65 8.99
CA ILE A 174 -1.23 -1.66 8.50
C ILE A 174 -0.18 -1.84 9.58
N GLY A 175 -0.16 -3.02 10.20
CA GLY A 175 0.54 -3.22 11.47
C GLY A 175 0.02 -2.23 12.53
N GLU A 176 0.92 -1.47 13.15
CA GLU A 176 0.57 -0.47 14.17
C GLU A 176 0.31 0.95 13.61
N HIS A 177 0.43 1.15 12.29
CA HIS A 177 0.36 2.48 11.68
C HIS A 177 -1.00 2.72 11.04
N ARG A 178 -1.65 3.85 11.38
CA ARG A 178 -2.87 4.25 10.67
C ARG A 178 -2.53 4.73 9.27
N ILE A 179 -3.36 4.38 8.31
CA ILE A 179 -3.27 4.81 6.93
C ILE A 179 -4.59 5.45 6.52
N ALA A 180 -4.48 6.48 5.68
CA ALA A 180 -5.62 7.12 5.05
C ALA A 180 -5.55 6.88 3.55
N CYS A 181 -5.86 5.66 3.14
CA CYS A 181 -6.00 5.23 1.76
C CYS A 181 -7.37 4.58 1.61
N GLU A 182 -8.06 4.84 0.50
CA GLU A 182 -9.29 4.12 0.20
C GLU A 182 -8.99 2.63 -0.02
N HIS A 183 -9.66 1.76 0.72
CA HIS A 183 -9.56 0.32 0.57
C HIS A 183 -10.90 -0.35 0.86
N ALA A 184 -11.12 -1.53 0.27
CA ALA A 184 -12.22 -2.40 0.64
C ALA A 184 -12.15 -2.62 2.16
N SER A 185 -13.24 -2.31 2.86
CA SER A 185 -13.31 -2.43 4.31
C SER A 185 -13.51 -3.90 4.66
N PRO A 186 -12.49 -4.62 5.17
CA PRO A 186 -12.72 -5.97 5.63
C PRO A 186 -13.58 -5.88 6.90
N THR A 187 -14.61 -6.73 7.01
CA THR A 187 -15.46 -6.79 8.22
C THR A 187 -14.76 -7.51 9.38
N LEU A 188 -13.62 -8.17 9.12
CA LEU A 188 -12.75 -8.79 10.10
C LEU A 188 -11.29 -8.39 9.82
N PRO A 189 -10.46 -8.14 10.84
CA PRO A 189 -9.03 -7.88 10.63
C PRO A 189 -8.38 -9.06 9.91
N SER A 190 -7.59 -8.80 8.87
CA SER A 190 -6.72 -9.79 8.22
C SER A 190 -5.63 -10.34 9.17
N ASP A 191 -5.48 -9.73 10.34
CA ASP A 191 -4.53 -10.14 11.37
C ASP A 191 -5.09 -11.28 12.23
N ARG A 192 -5.07 -12.50 11.69
CA ARG A 192 -4.85 -13.78 12.40
C ARG A 192 -5.07 -14.95 11.45
N GLY A 193 -4.01 -15.35 10.73
CA GLY A 193 -4.12 -16.42 9.74
C GLY A 193 -2.95 -17.37 9.60
N ALA A 194 -1.94 -17.39 10.48
CA ALA A 194 -1.10 -18.57 10.71
C ALA A 194 -0.21 -18.38 11.94
N HIS A 195 -0.73 -18.67 13.14
CA HIS A 195 0.14 -19.38 14.06
C HIS A 195 0.39 -20.73 13.41
N ALA A 196 1.53 -20.88 12.72
CA ALA A 196 2.12 -22.20 12.60
C ALA A 196 2.16 -22.74 14.03
N ALA A 197 1.29 -23.71 14.32
CA ALA A 197 1.28 -24.41 15.59
C ALA A 197 2.58 -25.21 15.67
N ARG A 198 3.69 -24.52 15.97
CA ARG A 198 4.92 -25.17 16.42
C ARG A 198 4.58 -25.73 17.78
N ARG A 199 4.37 -27.05 17.83
CA ARG A 199 4.43 -27.79 19.10
C ARG A 199 5.74 -27.40 19.75
N SER A 200 5.66 -26.83 20.95
CA SER A 200 6.80 -26.77 21.86
C SER A 200 7.39 -28.18 21.97
N PRO A 201 8.70 -28.38 21.84
CA PRO A 201 9.28 -29.68 22.14
C PRO A 201 8.98 -29.96 23.62
N GLU A 202 8.12 -30.95 23.86
CA GLU A 202 7.86 -31.46 25.20
C GLU A 202 9.20 -31.82 25.85
N LYS A 203 9.45 -31.24 27.04
CA LYS A 203 10.49 -31.72 27.94
C LYS A 203 10.11 -33.15 28.37
N SER A 204 10.57 -34.12 27.58
CA SER A 204 10.75 -35.49 28.02
C SER A 204 11.83 -35.48 29.12
N ASN A 205 11.42 -35.36 30.37
CA ASN A 205 12.17 -35.95 31.46
C ASN A 205 11.20 -36.74 32.34
N ARG A 206 10.97 -37.98 31.91
CA ARG A 206 10.32 -39.00 32.72
C ARG A 206 11.17 -39.21 33.96
N ARG A 207 10.49 -39.15 35.09
CA ARG A 207 10.87 -39.80 36.35
C ARG A 207 11.40 -41.21 36.03
N ASN A 208 12.64 -41.49 36.41
CA ASN A 208 13.03 -42.82 36.83
C ASN A 208 13.23 -42.76 38.34
N ALA A 209 12.21 -43.25 39.04
CA ALA A 209 12.35 -43.79 40.37
C ALA A 209 12.79 -45.24 40.21
N SER A 210 14.00 -45.54 40.67
CA SER A 210 14.47 -46.82 41.21
C SER A 210 15.90 -46.63 41.66
#